data_AF-A0AAU7E180-F1
#
_entry.id   AF-A0AAU7E180-F1
#
_cell.length_a   1.000
_cell.length_b   1.000
_cell.length_c   1.000
_cell.angle_alpha   90.00
_cell.angle_beta   90.00
_cell.angle_gamma   90.00
#
_symmetry.space_group_name_H-M   'P 1'
#
loop_
_entity.id
_entity.type
_entity.pdbx_description
1 polymer ?
#
loop_
_entity_poly.entity_id
_entity_poly.type
_entity_poly.pdbx_seq_one_letter_code
_entity_poly.pdbx_strand_id
1 'polypeptide(L)'
;MEFEEALAESTTDLQREILADQVITDEEFLELRQLHIACLNDAGIKAEMIPEGGYTVFAEMTEAETDIDMGCLDDSIMPIEPLYYAVRNNPKNIDFTEVIVECLQRKDLVSKDFTAKEYKLLESQFPSVITEEGTGSVEMPEGEIPKLPGGTPMDDPAVSECSWNPQGY
;
A
#
# COMPACT_ATOMS: atom_id res chain seq x y z
N MET A 1 -3.47 2.34 -6.43
CA MET A 1 -3.40 1.57 -7.68
C MET A 1 -4.80 1.43 -8.21
N GLU A 2 -4.98 1.77 -9.48
CA GLU A 2 -6.25 1.63 -10.21
C GLU A 2 -6.15 0.47 -11.22
N PHE A 3 -7.29 -0.02 -11.73
CA PHE A 3 -7.31 -1.10 -12.72
C PHE A 3 -6.56 -0.75 -14.02
N GLU A 4 -6.64 0.50 -14.47
CA GLU A 4 -5.93 0.95 -15.68
C GLU A 4 -4.40 0.91 -15.50
N GLU A 5 -3.92 1.24 -14.30
CA GLU A 5 -2.50 1.18 -13.94
C GLU A 5 -2.01 -0.26 -13.91
N ALA A 6 -2.74 -1.15 -13.22
CA ALA A 6 -2.44 -2.58 -13.18
C ALA A 6 -2.48 -3.22 -14.59
N LEU A 7 -3.40 -2.79 -15.45
CA LEU A 7 -3.48 -3.30 -16.82
C LEU A 7 -2.26 -2.88 -17.66
N ALA A 8 -1.76 -1.66 -17.45
CA ALA A 8 -0.57 -1.15 -18.13
C ALA A 8 0.72 -1.85 -17.68
N GLU A 9 0.76 -2.29 -16.42
CA GLU A 9 1.90 -3.02 -15.80
C GLU A 9 1.85 -4.54 -16.03
N SER A 10 0.73 -5.09 -16.51
CA SER A 10 0.56 -6.53 -16.72
C SER A 10 1.51 -7.09 -17.78
N THR A 11 2.22 -8.16 -17.43
CA THR A 11 3.18 -8.86 -18.28
C THR A 11 2.53 -10.02 -19.03
N THR A 12 1.55 -10.70 -18.43
CA THR A 12 0.92 -11.91 -19.00
C THR A 12 -0.48 -11.70 -19.54
N ASP A 13 -0.92 -12.61 -20.43
CA ASP A 13 -2.29 -12.57 -20.98
C ASP A 13 -3.34 -12.86 -19.91
N LEU A 14 -3.04 -13.77 -18.97
CA LEU A 14 -3.93 -14.07 -17.84
C LEU A 14 -4.16 -12.84 -16.97
N GLN A 15 -3.11 -12.07 -16.64
CA GLN A 15 -3.27 -10.83 -15.88
C GLN A 15 -4.18 -9.83 -16.61
N ARG A 16 -3.99 -9.67 -17.93
CA ARG A 16 -4.84 -8.80 -18.75
C ARG A 16 -6.28 -9.28 -18.80
N GLU A 17 -6.52 -10.59 -18.81
CA GLU A 17 -7.86 -11.19 -18.78
C GLU A 17 -8.56 -10.91 -17.46
N ILE A 18 -7.90 -11.17 -16.33
CA ILE A 18 -8.43 -10.93 -14.97
C ILE A 18 -8.77 -9.44 -14.75
N LEU A 19 -7.97 -8.53 -15.32
CA LEU A 19 -8.20 -7.09 -15.15
C LEU A 19 -9.26 -6.52 -16.12
N ALA A 20 -9.70 -7.29 -17.11
CA ALA A 20 -10.51 -6.76 -18.22
C ALA A 20 -11.90 -6.30 -17.81
N ASP A 21 -12.53 -6.97 -16.84
CA ASP A 21 -13.87 -6.64 -16.35
C ASP A 21 -13.86 -5.75 -15.10
N GLN A 22 -12.66 -5.36 -14.65
CA GLN A 22 -12.42 -4.56 -13.46
C GLN A 22 -12.93 -5.22 -12.16
N VAL A 23 -12.98 -6.55 -12.12
CA VAL A 23 -13.36 -7.33 -10.94
C VAL A 23 -12.36 -8.46 -10.76
N ILE A 24 -11.58 -8.42 -9.67
CA ILE A 24 -10.68 -9.54 -9.34
C ILE A 24 -11.43 -10.46 -8.38
N THR A 25 -11.77 -11.67 -8.83
CA THR A 25 -12.42 -12.68 -8.00
C THR A 25 -11.41 -13.42 -7.11
N ASP A 26 -11.91 -14.02 -6.03
CA ASP A 26 -11.09 -14.86 -5.14
C ASP A 26 -10.49 -16.09 -5.89
N GLU A 27 -11.18 -16.58 -6.93
CA GLU A 27 -10.74 -17.71 -7.75
C GLU A 27 -9.60 -17.33 -8.69
N GLU A 28 -9.74 -16.24 -9.43
CA GLU A 28 -8.69 -15.69 -10.30
C GLU A 28 -7.43 -15.33 -9.51
N PHE A 29 -7.62 -14.72 -8.33
CA PHE A 29 -6.50 -14.38 -7.47
C PHE A 29 -5.79 -15.63 -6.91
N LEU A 30 -6.55 -16.68 -6.60
CA LEU A 30 -5.98 -17.97 -6.18
C LEU A 30 -5.19 -18.64 -7.31
N GLU A 31 -5.65 -18.53 -8.56
CA GLU A 31 -4.93 -19.05 -9.74
C GLU A 31 -3.55 -18.37 -9.87
N LEU A 32 -3.49 -17.04 -9.79
CA LEU A 32 -2.22 -16.30 -9.85
C LEU A 32 -1.25 -16.71 -8.73
N ARG A 33 -1.76 -16.93 -7.51
CA ARG A 33 -0.93 -17.42 -6.39
C ARG A 33 -0.38 -18.81 -6.62
N GLN A 34 -1.18 -19.69 -7.21
CA GLN A 34 -0.69 -21.02 -7.55
C GLN A 34 0.39 -20.96 -8.62
N LEU A 35 0.27 -20.04 -9.59
CA LEU A 35 1.32 -19.80 -10.59
C LEU A 35 2.61 -19.30 -9.95
N HIS A 36 2.53 -18.36 -9.00
CA HIS A 36 3.71 -17.88 -8.26
C HIS A 36 4.43 -19.02 -7.53
N ILE A 37 3.67 -19.81 -6.77
CA ILE A 37 4.20 -20.97 -6.02
C ILE A 37 4.80 -22.01 -6.96
N ALA A 38 4.16 -22.28 -8.10
CA ALA A 38 4.68 -23.21 -9.09
C ALA A 38 6.01 -22.72 -9.67
N CYS A 39 6.11 -21.44 -10.04
CA CYS A 39 7.32 -20.82 -10.54
C CYS A 39 8.49 -20.94 -9.56
N LEU A 40 8.25 -20.64 -8.28
CA LEU A 40 9.25 -20.80 -7.22
C LEU A 40 9.70 -22.25 -7.07
N ASN A 41 8.76 -23.20 -7.00
CA ASN A 41 9.09 -24.61 -6.84
C ASN A 41 9.84 -25.18 -8.05
N ASP A 42 9.51 -24.75 -9.27
CA ASP A 42 10.23 -25.13 -10.50
C ASP A 42 11.68 -24.60 -10.52
N ALA A 43 11.92 -23.45 -9.89
CA ALA A 43 13.26 -22.91 -9.66
C ALA A 43 14.00 -23.56 -8.47
N GLY A 44 13.36 -24.49 -7.76
CA GLY A 44 13.93 -25.16 -6.58
C GLY A 44 13.76 -24.39 -5.27
N ILE A 45 13.03 -23.27 -5.29
CA ILE A 45 12.70 -22.48 -4.09
C ILE A 45 11.41 -23.04 -3.49
N LYS A 46 11.51 -23.55 -2.26
CA LYS A 46 10.36 -24.21 -1.62
C LYS A 46 9.31 -23.18 -1.22
N ALA A 47 8.14 -23.23 -1.86
CA ALA A 47 6.97 -22.42 -1.51
C ALA A 47 5.71 -23.27 -1.38
N GLU A 48 4.84 -22.95 -0.41
CA GLU A 48 3.55 -23.64 -0.22
C GLU A 48 2.44 -22.66 0.18
N MET A 49 1.20 -23.00 -0.19
CA MET A 49 0.00 -22.32 0.30
C MET A 49 -0.14 -22.53 1.81
N ILE A 50 -0.57 -21.50 2.53
CA ILE A 50 -0.90 -21.61 3.96
C ILE A 50 -2.42 -21.67 4.19
N PRO A 51 -2.90 -22.41 5.21
CA PRO A 51 -4.34 -22.57 5.49
C PRO A 51 -5.10 -21.26 5.72
N GLU A 52 -4.43 -20.24 6.24
CA GLU A 52 -5.01 -18.92 6.56
C GLU A 52 -5.19 -18.03 5.32
N GLY A 53 -4.78 -18.51 4.15
CA GLY A 53 -4.73 -17.74 2.92
C GLY A 53 -3.38 -17.04 2.75
N GLY A 54 -2.86 -17.09 1.52
CA GLY A 54 -1.50 -16.65 1.18
C GLY A 54 -0.56 -17.83 0.97
N TYR A 55 0.74 -17.55 0.94
CA TYR A 55 1.80 -18.53 0.74
C TYR A 55 2.99 -18.22 1.64
N THR A 56 3.86 -19.20 1.82
CA THR A 56 5.11 -19.05 2.54
C THR A 56 6.27 -19.57 1.69
N VAL A 57 7.42 -18.92 1.79
CA VAL A 57 8.68 -19.33 1.18
C VAL A 57 9.60 -19.82 2.29
N PHE A 58 10.06 -21.07 2.20
CA PHE A 58 10.69 -21.78 3.33
C PHE A 58 12.22 -21.66 3.39
N ALA A 59 12.80 -20.55 2.94
CA ALA A 59 14.24 -20.30 2.99
C ALA A 59 14.54 -18.81 3.15
N GLU A 60 15.69 -18.50 3.77
CA GLU A 60 16.31 -17.20 3.53
C GLU A 60 16.83 -17.21 2.09
N MET A 61 16.22 -16.39 1.24
CA MET A 61 16.59 -16.30 -0.17
C MET A 61 17.97 -15.66 -0.31
N THR A 62 18.81 -16.30 -1.12
CA THR A 62 20.01 -15.66 -1.68
C THR A 62 19.61 -14.54 -2.64
N GLU A 63 20.53 -13.63 -2.97
CA GLU A 63 20.29 -12.56 -3.95
C GLU A 63 19.78 -13.11 -5.30
N ALA A 64 20.34 -14.22 -5.77
CA ALA A 64 19.90 -14.86 -7.01
C ALA A 64 18.48 -15.45 -6.91
N GLU A 65 18.10 -15.98 -5.75
CA GLU A 65 16.73 -16.47 -5.52
C GLU A 65 15.73 -15.32 -5.40
N THR A 66 16.13 -14.18 -4.84
CA THR A 66 15.33 -12.95 -4.85
C THR A 66 15.06 -12.46 -6.27
N ASP A 67 16.08 -12.47 -7.15
CA ASP A 67 15.89 -12.10 -8.57
C ASP A 67 14.92 -13.05 -9.29
N ILE A 68 14.97 -14.35 -8.97
CA ILE A 68 14.03 -15.34 -9.49
C ILE A 68 12.62 -15.06 -8.96
N ASP A 69 12.47 -14.80 -7.65
CA ASP A 69 11.18 -14.48 -7.05
C ASP A 69 10.56 -13.24 -7.68
N MET A 70 11.33 -12.17 -7.91
CA MET A 70 10.85 -10.98 -8.62
C MET A 70 10.30 -11.31 -10.01
N GLY A 71 11.01 -12.14 -10.78
CA GLY A 71 10.50 -12.60 -12.08
C GLY A 71 9.21 -13.43 -11.95
N CYS A 72 9.16 -14.33 -10.97
CA CYS A 72 7.95 -15.10 -10.68
C CYS A 72 6.79 -14.18 -10.28
N LEU A 73 7.02 -13.14 -9.48
CA LEU A 73 6.02 -12.16 -9.07
C LEU A 73 5.45 -11.43 -10.29
N ASP A 74 6.32 -10.88 -11.14
CA ASP A 74 5.94 -10.13 -12.34
C ASP A 74 5.10 -10.98 -13.31
N ASP A 75 5.41 -12.26 -13.45
CA ASP A 75 4.69 -13.19 -14.34
C ASP A 75 3.43 -13.80 -13.71
N SER A 76 3.13 -13.49 -12.44
CA SER A 76 1.97 -14.04 -11.73
C SER A 76 1.18 -12.98 -10.96
N ILE A 77 1.47 -12.80 -9.68
CA ILE A 77 0.63 -12.03 -8.77
C ILE A 77 0.79 -10.52 -8.90
N MET A 78 1.90 -10.00 -9.41
CA MET A 78 2.06 -8.58 -9.72
C MET A 78 1.54 -8.28 -11.13
N PRO A 79 0.83 -7.15 -11.36
CA PRO A 79 0.47 -6.09 -10.39
C PRO A 79 -0.86 -6.34 -9.68
N ILE A 80 -1.46 -7.53 -9.77
CA ILE A 80 -2.85 -7.77 -9.37
C ILE A 80 -3.03 -7.84 -7.83
N GLU A 81 -2.07 -8.40 -7.09
CA GLU A 81 -2.20 -8.62 -5.64
C GLU A 81 -2.45 -7.32 -4.84
N PRO A 82 -1.66 -6.23 -5.01
CA PRO A 82 -1.94 -5.01 -4.27
C PRO A 82 -3.28 -4.39 -4.65
N LEU A 83 -3.75 -4.55 -5.89
CA LEU A 83 -5.06 -4.05 -6.33
C LEU A 83 -6.21 -4.88 -5.72
N TYR A 84 -6.08 -6.20 -5.71
CA TYR A 84 -7.04 -7.10 -5.07
C TYR A 84 -7.27 -6.72 -3.60
N TYR A 85 -6.19 -6.50 -2.85
CA TYR A 85 -6.29 -6.07 -1.46
C TYR A 85 -6.80 -4.63 -1.30
N ALA A 86 -6.40 -3.71 -2.17
CA ALA A 86 -6.88 -2.33 -2.15
C ALA A 86 -8.41 -2.27 -2.33
N VAL A 87 -8.94 -2.97 -3.33
CA VAL A 87 -10.39 -3.02 -3.60
C VAL A 87 -11.15 -3.70 -2.46
N ARG A 88 -10.60 -4.78 -1.88
CA ARG A 88 -11.27 -5.50 -0.78
C ARG A 88 -11.32 -4.69 0.52
N ASN A 89 -10.23 -3.99 0.84
CA ASN A 89 -10.12 -3.19 2.06
C ASN A 89 -10.82 -1.83 1.95
N ASN A 90 -10.89 -1.26 0.74
CA ASN A 90 -11.54 0.01 0.45
C ASN A 90 -12.49 -0.11 -0.76
N PRO A 91 -13.59 -0.89 -0.65
CA PRO A 91 -14.47 -1.19 -1.78
C PRO A 91 -15.24 0.01 -2.32
N LYS A 92 -15.24 1.12 -1.57
CA LYS A 92 -15.86 2.39 -1.99
C LYS A 92 -14.84 3.36 -2.61
N ASN A 93 -13.57 2.96 -2.73
CA ASN A 93 -12.45 3.80 -3.14
C ASN A 93 -12.45 5.17 -2.45
N ILE A 94 -12.64 5.17 -1.12
CA ILE A 94 -12.64 6.39 -0.32
C ILE A 94 -11.22 6.97 -0.35
N ASP A 95 -11.05 8.21 -0.78
CA ASP A 95 -9.78 8.93 -0.59
C ASP A 95 -9.64 9.27 0.91
N PHE A 96 -8.90 8.44 1.64
CA PHE A 96 -8.67 8.65 3.06
C PHE A 96 -8.05 10.02 3.37
N THR A 97 -7.27 10.60 2.45
CA THR A 97 -6.75 11.95 2.62
C THR A 97 -7.87 12.98 2.62
N GLU A 98 -8.90 12.82 1.78
CA GLU A 98 -10.08 13.70 1.82
C GLU A 98 -10.77 13.58 3.18
N VAL A 99 -10.94 12.37 3.71
CA VAL A 99 -11.55 12.15 5.04
C VAL A 99 -10.72 12.79 6.16
N ILE A 100 -9.39 12.71 6.09
CA ILE A 100 -8.48 13.39 7.02
C ILE A 100 -8.67 14.90 6.93
N VAL A 101 -8.65 15.48 5.73
CA VAL A 101 -8.83 16.91 5.53
C VAL A 101 -10.20 17.39 6.03
N GLU A 102 -11.27 16.64 5.78
CA GLU A 102 -12.60 16.92 6.33
C GLU A 102 -12.59 16.93 7.87
N CYS A 103 -11.85 16.02 8.50
CA CYS A 103 -11.66 16.02 9.95
C CYS A 103 -10.91 17.27 10.45
N LEU A 104 -9.79 17.62 9.80
CA LEU A 104 -9.01 18.81 10.14
C LEU A 104 -9.85 20.09 10.00
N GLN A 105 -10.64 20.18 8.94
CA GLN A 105 -11.58 21.28 8.70
C GLN A 105 -12.70 21.32 9.75
N ARG A 106 -13.19 20.16 10.21
CA ARG A 106 -14.25 20.07 11.24
C ARG A 106 -13.74 20.48 12.62
N LYS A 107 -12.46 20.26 12.90
CA LYS A 107 -11.77 20.69 14.14
C LYS A 107 -11.18 22.10 14.05
N ASP A 108 -11.43 22.83 12.97
CA ASP A 108 -10.91 24.18 12.72
C ASP A 108 -9.36 24.26 12.77
N LEU A 109 -8.67 23.16 12.43
CA LEU A 109 -7.20 23.10 12.36
C LEU A 109 -6.65 23.64 11.04
N VAL A 110 -7.50 23.71 10.01
CA VAL A 110 -7.20 24.24 8.67
C VAL A 110 -8.42 25.00 8.14
N SER A 111 -8.24 25.84 7.12
CA SER A 111 -9.35 26.52 6.44
C SER A 111 -10.22 25.54 5.63
N LYS A 112 -11.46 25.93 5.33
CA LYS A 112 -12.37 25.14 4.48
C LYS A 112 -11.88 24.98 3.03
N ASP A 113 -10.96 25.84 2.60
CA ASP A 113 -10.36 25.81 1.27
C ASP A 113 -9.13 24.89 1.20
N PHE A 114 -8.64 24.41 2.36
CA PHE A 114 -7.51 23.48 2.40
C PHE A 114 -7.91 22.12 1.81
N THR A 115 -7.05 21.57 0.95
CA THR A 115 -7.35 20.42 0.10
C THR A 115 -6.52 19.19 0.43
N ALA A 116 -6.98 18.01 0.01
CA ALA A 116 -6.23 16.76 0.11
C ALA A 116 -4.87 16.83 -0.63
N LYS A 117 -4.80 17.59 -1.73
CA LYS A 117 -3.55 17.80 -2.47
C LYS A 117 -2.52 18.59 -1.66
N GLU A 118 -2.96 19.64 -0.99
CA GLU A 118 -2.07 20.43 -0.11
C GLU A 118 -1.63 19.62 1.11
N TYR A 119 -2.52 18.78 1.65
CA TYR A 119 -2.16 17.83 2.69
C TYR A 119 -1.10 16.82 2.24
N LYS A 120 -1.27 16.18 1.07
CA LYS A 120 -0.27 15.26 0.48
C LYS A 120 1.08 15.95 0.25
N LEU A 121 1.07 17.22 -0.15
CA LEU A 121 2.30 18.01 -0.30
C LEU A 121 2.98 18.27 1.06
N LEU A 122 2.22 18.50 2.12
CA LEU A 122 2.75 18.61 3.48
C LEU A 122 3.30 17.27 3.99
N GLU A 123 2.59 16.17 3.75
CA GLU A 123 3.08 14.83 4.09
C GLU A 123 4.39 14.50 3.38
N SER A 124 4.53 14.87 2.11
CA SER A 124 5.78 14.65 1.35
C SER A 124 7.00 15.40 1.89
N GLN A 125 6.79 16.38 2.78
CA GLN A 125 7.86 17.13 3.43
C GLN A 125 8.34 16.48 4.72
N PHE A 126 7.68 15.43 5.22
CA PHE A 126 8.24 14.67 6.33
C PHE A 126 9.55 14.01 5.89
N PRO A 127 10.64 14.21 6.64
CA PRO A 127 11.88 13.50 6.35
C PRO A 127 11.63 12.00 6.45
N SER A 128 11.92 11.27 5.38
CA SER A 128 12.00 9.81 5.42
C SER A 128 13.21 9.44 6.28
N VAL A 129 13.01 9.19 7.57
CA VAL A 129 14.11 8.67 8.40
C VAL A 129 14.23 7.18 8.14
N ILE A 130 15.11 6.83 7.21
CA ILE A 130 15.58 5.46 7.04
C ILE A 130 16.58 5.21 8.18
N THR A 131 16.18 4.49 9.22
CA THR A 131 17.13 3.94 10.19
C THR A 131 17.72 2.65 9.63
N GLU A 132 19.05 2.47 9.70
CA GLU A 132 19.71 1.21 9.31
C GLU A 132 19.26 0.01 10.17
N GLU A 133 18.64 0.26 11.32
CA GLU A 133 18.04 -0.74 12.19
C GLU A 133 16.52 -0.64 12.08
N GLY A 134 15.92 -1.63 11.41
CA GLY A 134 14.48 -1.77 11.33
C GLY A 134 13.88 -1.85 12.74
N THR A 135 12.83 -1.07 12.97
CA THR A 135 12.05 -0.94 14.21
C THR A 135 12.65 -0.02 15.28
N GLY A 136 12.46 1.29 15.09
CA GLY A 136 12.62 2.31 16.13
C GLY A 136 11.64 3.46 15.90
N SER A 137 10.91 3.87 16.93
CA SER A 137 10.21 5.16 16.94
C SER A 137 11.26 6.26 16.92
N VAL A 138 11.43 6.92 15.77
CA VAL A 138 12.37 8.04 15.63
C VAL A 138 11.78 9.25 16.35
N GLU A 139 12.44 9.71 17.40
CA GLU A 139 12.22 11.07 17.91
C GLU A 139 12.64 12.05 16.81
N MET A 140 11.66 12.69 16.16
CA MET A 140 11.97 13.73 15.19
C MET A 140 12.62 14.91 15.92
N PRO A 141 13.75 15.46 15.41
CA PRO A 141 14.36 16.61 16.05
C PRO A 141 13.36 17.78 16.12
N GLU A 142 13.21 18.36 17.30
CA GLU A 142 12.37 19.54 17.52
C GLU A 142 12.81 20.66 16.56
N GLY A 143 11.92 21.04 15.63
CA GLY A 143 12.12 22.15 14.69
C GLY A 143 11.93 21.81 13.21
N GLU A 144 11.84 20.54 12.84
CA GLU A 144 11.70 20.10 11.43
C GLU A 144 10.31 19.54 11.07
N ILE A 145 9.37 19.54 12.01
CA ILE A 145 8.02 19.02 11.79
C ILE A 145 7.25 19.96 10.86
N PRO A 146 6.73 19.47 9.71
CA PRO A 146 5.86 20.26 8.85
C PRO A 146 4.66 20.78 9.64
N LYS A 147 4.18 21.98 9.28
CA LYS A 147 3.07 22.64 9.94
C LYS A 147 1.91 22.80 8.98
N LEU A 148 0.71 22.56 9.47
CA LEU A 148 -0.52 22.90 8.77
C LEU A 148 -0.60 24.43 8.53
N PRO A 149 -1.38 24.87 7.54
CA PRO A 149 -1.73 26.28 7.40
C PRO A 149 -2.37 26.80 8.69
N GLY A 150 -1.76 27.82 9.31
CA GLY A 150 -2.14 28.28 10.66
C GLY A 150 -1.10 27.98 11.73
N GLY A 151 -0.09 27.14 11.41
CA GLY A 151 1.10 26.93 12.25
C GLY A 151 1.01 25.73 13.20
N THR A 152 -0.10 25.00 13.21
CA THR A 152 -0.27 23.76 13.98
C THR A 152 0.72 22.71 13.46
N PRO A 153 1.60 22.17 14.32
CA PRO A 153 2.49 21.06 13.96
C PRO A 153 1.71 19.83 13.51
N MET A 154 2.21 19.07 12.54
CA MET A 154 1.53 17.86 12.07
C MET A 154 1.55 16.71 13.08
N ASP A 155 2.41 16.75 14.10
CA ASP A 155 2.43 15.82 15.23
C ASP A 155 1.51 16.25 16.39
N ASP A 156 0.77 17.36 16.25
CA ASP A 156 -0.21 17.78 17.24
C ASP A 156 -1.24 16.67 17.49
N PRO A 157 -1.64 16.39 18.76
CA PRO A 157 -2.58 15.32 19.07
C PRO A 157 -3.91 15.42 18.32
N ALA A 158 -4.41 16.63 18.04
CA ALA A 158 -5.65 16.83 17.31
C ALA A 158 -5.49 16.52 15.81
N VAL A 159 -4.29 16.73 15.26
CA VAL A 159 -3.94 16.32 13.88
C VAL A 159 -3.80 14.80 13.83
N SER A 160 -3.10 14.22 14.81
CA SER A 160 -2.94 12.76 14.94
C SER A 160 -4.28 12.05 15.06
N GLU A 161 -5.23 12.59 15.82
CA GLU A 161 -6.59 12.05 15.92
C GLU A 161 -7.27 11.98 14.55
N CYS A 162 -7.11 13.01 13.71
CA CYS A 162 -7.65 13.01 12.36
C CYS A 162 -6.92 12.02 11.43
N SER A 163 -5.63 11.75 11.62
CA SER A 163 -4.90 10.76 10.82
C SER A 163 -5.30 9.32 11.17
N TRP A 164 -5.49 8.99 12.45
CA TRP A 164 -5.76 7.63 12.91
C TRP A 164 -7.25 7.29 13.01
N ASN A 165 -8.10 8.27 13.32
CA ASN A 165 -9.55 8.10 13.44
C ASN A 165 -10.30 9.33 12.87
N PRO A 166 -10.17 9.61 11.56
CA PRO A 166 -10.76 10.80 10.93
C PRO A 166 -12.30 10.87 11.07
N GLN A 167 -12.95 9.74 11.30
CA GLN A 167 -14.40 9.61 11.41
C GLN A 167 -14.90 9.61 12.86
N GLY A 168 -14.01 9.41 13.85
CA GLY A 168 -14.32 9.52 15.28
C GLY A 168 -15.17 8.36 15.85
N TYR A 169 -15.03 7.14 15.31
CA TYR A 169 -15.71 5.94 15.81
C TYR A 169 -14.98 5.27 16.97
#